data_AF-A0A225DVG3-F1
#
_entry.id   AF-A0A225DVG3-F1
#
_cell.length_a   1.000
_cell.length_b   1.000
_cell.length_c   1.000
_cell.angle_alpha   90.00
_cell.angle_beta   90.00
_cell.angle_gamma   90.00
#
_symmetry.space_group_name_H-M   'P 1'
#
loop_
_entity.id
_entity.type
_entity.pdbx_description
1 polymer ?
#
loop_
_entity_poly.entity_id
_entity_poly.type
_entity_poly.pdbx_seq_one_letter_code
_entity_poly.pdbx_strand_id
1 'polypeptide(L)'
;MATAGMFVNMPVGTPYSFKNESDRPAKMLISVAPAGLEQMFFEVGVPLAQGATTAAPPTKDEIEKMVSVAPRYGIEIKLPGH
;
A
#
# COMPACT_ATOMS: atom_id res chain seq x y z
N MET A 1 8.70 16.16 1.60
CA MET A 1 8.57 15.55 0.27
C MET A 1 9.83 14.77 -0.04
N ALA A 2 9.71 13.55 -0.57
CA ALA A 2 10.86 12.76 -1.02
C ALA A 2 11.03 12.86 -2.54
N THR A 3 12.27 12.92 -3.03
CA THR A 3 12.61 12.97 -4.45
C THR A 3 13.34 11.70 -4.90
N ALA A 4 13.57 11.55 -6.21
CA ALA A 4 14.26 10.38 -6.77
C ALA A 4 15.63 10.16 -6.11
N GLY A 5 15.88 8.92 -5.68
CA GLY A 5 17.11 8.53 -4.98
C GLY A 5 17.08 8.71 -3.46
N MET A 6 16.05 9.35 -2.90
CA MET A 6 15.90 9.42 -1.44
C MET A 6 15.44 8.09 -0.86
N PHE A 7 15.97 7.77 0.32
CA PHE A 7 15.53 6.66 1.15
C PHE A 7 14.85 7.20 2.41
N VAL A 8 13.74 6.58 2.79
CA VAL A 8 12.96 6.94 3.97
C VAL A 8 12.72 5.67 4.78
N ASN A 9 13.22 5.64 6.02
CA ASN A 9 12.98 4.55 6.95
C ASN A 9 11.81 4.88 7.86
N MET A 10 10.87 3.96 8.01
CA MET A 10 9.72 4.10 8.89
C MET A 10 9.80 3.05 10.01
N PRO A 11 10.08 3.45 11.27
CA PRO A 11 10.06 2.54 12.39
C PRO A 11 8.66 1.97 12.64
N VAL A 12 8.60 0.72 13.12
CA VAL A 12 7.36 0.07 13.55
C VAL A 12 6.62 0.95 14.56
N GLY A 13 5.30 1.07 14.41
CA GLY A 13 4.45 1.90 15.25
C GLY A 13 4.35 3.37 14.83
N THR A 14 5.12 3.81 13.83
CA THR A 14 4.98 5.16 13.25
C THR A 14 3.82 5.15 12.24
N PRO A 15 2.79 6.00 12.39
CA PRO A 15 1.80 6.17 11.33
C PRO A 15 2.42 6.89 10.14
N TYR A 16 2.30 6.33 8.95
CA TYR A 16 2.77 6.95 7.71
C TYR A 16 1.84 6.62 6.54
N SER A 17 1.89 7.47 5.51
CA SER A 17 1.25 7.25 4.22
C SER A 17 2.11 7.88 3.12
N PHE A 18 1.86 7.47 1.87
CA PHE A 18 2.50 8.06 0.71
C PHE A 18 1.46 8.36 -0.36
N LYS A 19 1.69 9.43 -1.11
CA LYS A 19 0.86 9.86 -2.23
C LYS A 19 1.76 10.37 -3.34
N ASN A 20 1.45 10.01 -4.58
CA ASN A 20 2.06 10.65 -5.73
C ASN A 20 1.40 12.03 -5.92
N GLU A 21 2.13 13.09 -5.61
CA GLU A 21 1.66 14.48 -5.78
C GLU A 21 1.83 15.01 -7.21
N SER A 22 2.42 14.21 -8.12
CA SER A 22 2.55 14.57 -9.53
C SER A 22 1.47 13.95 -10.40
N ASP A 23 1.30 14.50 -11.59
CA ASP A 23 0.42 14.01 -12.66
C ASP A 23 1.07 12.92 -13.53
N ARG A 24 2.30 12.51 -13.21
CA ARG A 24 3.06 11.50 -13.95
C ARG A 24 3.27 10.24 -13.10
N PRO A 25 3.39 9.04 -13.71
CA PRO A 25 3.74 7.84 -12.97
C PRO A 25 5.05 7.99 -12.21
N ALA A 26 5.04 7.63 -10.92
CA ALA A 26 6.22 7.56 -10.07
C ALA A 26 6.52 6.09 -9.71
N LYS A 27 7.80 5.78 -9.48
CA LYS A 27 8.24 4.45 -9.05
C LYS A 27 8.85 4.55 -7.66
N MET A 28 8.41 3.68 -6.75
CA MET A 28 8.93 3.57 -5.38
C MET A 28 9.11 2.11 -5.04
N LEU A 29 10.22 1.78 -4.40
CA LEU A 29 10.45 0.45 -3.83
C LEU A 29 10.01 0.46 -2.36
N ILE A 30 9.19 -0.51 -1.98
CA ILE A 30 8.78 -0.73 -0.59
C ILE A 30 9.39 -2.05 -0.14
N SER A 31 10.15 -1.99 0.95
CA SER A 31 10.70 -3.17 1.63
C SER A 31 10.09 -3.24 3.02
N VAL A 32 9.70 -4.45 3.43
CA VAL A 32 9.11 -4.70 4.74
C VAL A 32 9.83 -5.88 5.38
N ALA A 33 10.13 -5.75 6.67
CA ALA A 33 10.73 -6.79 7.49
C ALA A 33 10.03 -6.81 8.87
N PRO A 34 9.74 -7.99 9.44
CA PRO A 34 9.93 -9.33 8.87
C PRO A 34 8.98 -9.60 7.67
N ALA A 35 9.21 -10.71 6.97
CA ALA A 35 8.30 -11.18 5.91
C ALA A 35 6.91 -11.53 6.45
N GLY A 36 5.91 -11.59 5.57
CA GLY A 36 4.53 -11.98 5.88
C GLY A 36 3.50 -10.98 5.36
N LEU A 37 3.87 -9.72 5.15
CA LEU A 37 2.94 -8.72 4.61
C LEU A 37 2.47 -9.06 3.19
N GLU A 38 3.30 -9.73 2.40
CA GLU A 38 2.96 -10.16 1.05
C GLU A 38 1.70 -11.04 0.99
N GLN A 39 1.41 -11.80 2.07
CA GLN A 39 0.21 -12.62 2.18
C GLN A 39 -1.06 -11.77 2.21
N MET A 40 -1.01 -10.57 2.81
CA MET A 40 -2.13 -9.63 2.77
C MET A 40 -2.43 -9.22 1.33
N PHE A 41 -1.41 -8.92 0.52
CA PHE A 41 -1.60 -8.54 -0.88
C PHE A 41 -2.23 -9.67 -1.71
N PHE A 42 -1.87 -10.93 -1.44
CA PHE A 42 -2.51 -12.08 -2.09
C PHE A 42 -3.97 -12.29 -1.65
N GLU A 43 -4.31 -11.96 -0.41
CA GLU A 43 -5.67 -12.11 0.12
C GLU A 43 -6.63 -11.01 -0.38
N VAL A 44 -6.17 -9.76 -0.45
CA VAL A 44 -7.02 -8.60 -0.76
C VAL A 44 -6.87 -8.10 -2.20
N GLY A 45 -5.73 -8.38 -2.85
CA GLY A 45 -5.44 -7.92 -4.19
C GLY A 45 -6.17 -8.70 -5.29
N VAL A 46 -6.23 -8.09 -6.48
CA VAL A 46 -6.76 -8.70 -7.70
C VAL A 46 -5.59 -8.97 -8.65
N PRO A 47 -5.46 -10.19 -9.21
CA PRO A 47 -4.39 -10.50 -10.15
C PRO A 47 -4.55 -9.67 -11.42
N LEU A 48 -3.43 -9.12 -11.90
CA LEU A 48 -3.36 -8.42 -13.17
C LEU A 48 -2.72 -9.32 -14.23
N ALA A 49 -3.11 -9.10 -15.49
CA ALA A 49 -2.47 -9.76 -16.61
C ALA A 49 -0.97 -9.42 -16.68
N GLN A 50 -0.17 -10.37 -17.14
CA GLN A 50 1.27 -10.16 -17.31
C GLN A 50 1.54 -8.95 -18.22
N GLY A 51 2.40 -8.04 -17.77
CA GLY A 51 2.75 -6.81 -18.50
C GLY A 51 1.78 -5.64 -18.30
N ALA A 52 0.71 -5.80 -17.51
CA ALA A 52 -0.17 -4.70 -17.16
C ALA A 52 0.58 -3.61 -16.38
N THR A 53 0.45 -2.36 -16.81
CA THR A 53 1.05 -1.18 -16.16
C THR A 53 0.03 -0.30 -15.43
N THR A 54 -1.25 -0.68 -15.46
CA THR A 54 -2.37 0.04 -14.88
C THR A 54 -3.35 -0.93 -14.24
N ALA A 55 -4.08 -0.47 -13.23
CA ALA A 55 -5.21 -1.17 -12.61
C ALA A 55 -6.43 -0.25 -12.59
N ALA A 56 -7.63 -0.82 -12.51
CA ALA A 56 -8.83 -0.05 -12.22
C ALA A 56 -8.73 0.56 -10.80
N PRO A 57 -9.37 1.72 -10.55
CA PRO A 57 -9.53 2.23 -9.19
C PRO A 57 -10.21 1.19 -8.29
N PRO A 58 -9.82 1.08 -7.01
CA PRO A 58 -10.44 0.15 -6.08
C PRO A 58 -11.91 0.53 -5.84
N THR A 59 -12.76 -0.49 -5.74
CA THR A 59 -14.15 -0.38 -5.33
C THR A 59 -14.27 -0.18 -3.82
N LYS A 60 -15.45 0.23 -3.33
CA LYS A 60 -15.71 0.37 -1.90
C LYS A 60 -15.53 -0.97 -1.16
N ASP A 61 -16.08 -2.04 -1.72
CA ASP A 61 -16.00 -3.38 -1.14
C ASP A 61 -14.54 -3.87 -1.01
N GLU A 62 -13.69 -3.56 -2.00
CA GLU A 62 -12.25 -3.86 -1.93
C GLU A 62 -11.53 -3.07 -0.83
N ILE A 63 -11.90 -1.78 -0.65
CA ILE A 63 -11.37 -0.95 0.43
C ILE A 63 -11.80 -1.49 1.81
N GLU A 64 -13.08 -1.84 1.96
CA GLU A 64 -13.63 -2.40 3.21
C GLU A 64 -13.02 -3.77 3.53
N LYS A 65 -12.84 -4.62 2.53
CA LYS A 65 -12.11 -5.89 2.67
C LYS A 65 -10.67 -5.65 3.11
N MET A 66 -9.97 -4.70 2.52
CA MET A 66 -8.60 -4.36 2.91
C MET A 66 -8.51 -3.90 4.37
N VAL A 67 -9.41 -2.99 4.80
CA VAL A 67 -9.46 -2.46 6.17
C VAL A 67 -9.78 -3.57 7.18
N SER A 68 -10.71 -4.47 6.87
CA SER A 68 -11.08 -5.58 7.78
C SER A 68 -10.01 -6.67 7.90
N VAL A 69 -9.23 -6.92 6.83
CA VAL A 69 -8.18 -7.95 6.79
C VAL A 69 -6.86 -7.45 7.40
N ALA A 70 -6.52 -6.16 7.26
CA ALA A 70 -5.24 -5.59 7.69
C ALA A 70 -4.80 -5.96 9.13
N PRO A 71 -5.69 -5.99 10.15
CA PRO A 71 -5.29 -6.34 11.52
C PRO A 71 -4.72 -7.76 11.66
N ARG A 72 -5.15 -8.71 10.81
CA ARG A 72 -4.60 -10.09 10.82
C ARG A 72 -3.12 -10.14 10.45
N TYR A 73 -2.62 -9.08 9.81
CA TYR A 73 -1.23 -8.93 9.37
C TYR A 73 -0.47 -7.87 10.19
N GLY A 74 -1.01 -7.46 11.35
CA GLY A 74 -0.37 -6.48 12.23
C GLY A 74 -0.44 -5.04 11.72
N ILE A 75 -1.34 -4.75 10.77
CA ILE A 75 -1.54 -3.41 10.21
C ILE A 75 -2.83 -2.80 10.75
N GLU A 76 -2.72 -1.57 11.26
CA GLU A 76 -3.84 -0.68 11.54
C GLU A 76 -3.95 0.36 10.43
N ILE A 77 -5.05 0.34 9.67
CA ILE A 77 -5.33 1.36 8.66
C ILE A 77 -6.14 2.48 9.32
N LYS A 78 -5.51 3.64 9.48
CA LYS A 78 -6.19 4.86 9.92
C LYS A 78 -6.90 5.49 8.74
N LEU A 79 -8.22 5.43 8.74
CA LEU A 79 -9.03 6.15 7.76
C LEU A 79 -8.83 7.66 7.96
N PRO A 80 -8.81 8.46 6.88
CA PRO A 80 -8.84 9.91 7.01
C PRO A 80 -10.02 10.29 7.91
N GLY A 81 -9.78 11.10 8.94
CA GLY A 81 -10.85 11.58 9.82
C GLY A 81 -11.94 12.26 9.00
N HIS A 82 -13.20 12.00 9.37
CA HIS A 82 -14.31 12.87 8.97
C HIS A 82 -14.11 14.27 9.54
#